data_AF-A0A451AQZ2-F1
#
_entry.id   AF-A0A451AQZ2-F1
#
_cell.length_a   1.000
_cell.length_b   1.000
_cell.length_c   1.000
_cell.angle_alpha   90.00
_cell.angle_beta   90.00
_cell.angle_gamma   90.00
#
_symmetry.space_group_name_H-M   'P 1'
#
loop_
_entity.id
_entity.type
_entity.pdbx_description
1 polymer ?
#
loop_
_entity_poly.entity_id
_entity_poly.type
_entity_poly.pdbx_seq_one_letter_code
_entity_poly.pdbx_strand_id
1 'polypeptide(L)'
;MRLIANDYGQYPNFDASQAPENTNGATSSITYLDERGGEVNYPVDDQNGTWTVTPPQGYFDTLALDTQASGQHTLTFGDGIRYIFDAQSADIEIPDTRARLSAIQDPFGNRIDFQYDSNGNLIPIRDNSG
;
A
#
# COMPACT_ATOMS: atom_id res chain seq x y z
N MET A 1 1.38 -7.23 -7.87
CA MET A 1 1.73 -6.30 -6.77
C MET A 1 0.56 -5.39 -6.45
N ARG A 2 0.26 -5.21 -5.16
CA ARG A 2 -0.82 -4.29 -4.69
C ARG A 2 -0.64 -3.97 -3.20
N LEU A 3 -1.29 -2.90 -2.76
CA LEU A 3 -1.60 -2.65 -1.36
C LEU A 3 -3.05 -3.02 -1.08
N ILE A 4 -3.33 -3.52 0.12
CA ILE A 4 -4.68 -3.79 0.62
C ILE A 4 -4.76 -3.26 2.06
N ALA A 5 -5.76 -2.41 2.34
CA ALA A 5 -6.04 -1.96 3.69
C ALA A 5 -6.84 -3.02 4.46
N ASN A 6 -6.49 -3.26 5.73
CA ASN A 6 -7.12 -4.28 6.56
C ASN A 6 -7.35 -3.75 7.98
N ASP A 7 -8.46 -4.18 8.57
CA ASP A 7 -8.79 -3.97 9.98
C ASP A 7 -8.21 -5.13 10.82
N TYR A 8 -6.91 -5.04 11.12
CA TYR A 8 -6.10 -6.07 11.79
C TYR A 8 -5.65 -5.62 13.20
N GLY A 9 -6.28 -6.18 14.22
CA GLY A 9 -6.01 -5.93 15.63
C GLY A 9 -4.80 -6.67 16.21
N GLN A 10 -4.64 -6.58 17.54
CA GLN A 10 -3.56 -7.25 18.30
C GLN A 10 -3.53 -8.78 18.06
N TYR A 11 -4.68 -9.37 17.72
CA TYR A 11 -4.82 -10.78 17.33
C TYR A 11 -5.28 -10.89 15.87
N PRO A 12 -4.35 -10.74 14.91
CA PRO A 12 -4.66 -10.66 13.49
C PRO A 12 -5.40 -11.88 12.92
N ASN A 13 -5.12 -13.06 13.47
CA ASN A 13 -5.72 -14.32 13.01
C ASN A 13 -7.06 -14.65 13.67
N PHE A 14 -7.55 -13.79 14.57
CA PHE A 14 -8.80 -14.02 15.29
C PHE A 14 -9.95 -13.37 14.53
N ASP A 15 -11.12 -14.02 14.56
CA ASP A 15 -12.31 -13.39 14.01
C ASP A 15 -12.78 -12.26 14.93
N ALA A 16 -13.69 -11.42 14.41
CA ALA A 16 -14.20 -10.28 15.14
C ALA A 16 -15.01 -10.62 16.40
N SER A 17 -15.44 -11.88 16.58
CA SER A 17 -16.07 -12.31 17.83
C SER A 17 -15.07 -12.49 18.96
N GLN A 18 -13.80 -12.77 18.60
CA GLN A 18 -12.69 -12.99 19.52
C GLN A 18 -11.78 -11.76 19.67
N ALA A 19 -11.71 -10.95 18.62
CA ALA A 19 -10.97 -9.69 18.55
C ALA A 19 -11.90 -8.61 17.97
N PRO A 20 -12.77 -7.99 18.79
CA PRO A 20 -13.75 -6.99 18.35
C PRO A 20 -13.13 -5.79 17.64
N GLU A 21 -11.84 -5.53 17.90
CA GLU A 21 -11.06 -4.56 17.16
C GLU A 21 -11.04 -4.82 15.66
N ASN A 22 -11.17 -6.07 15.18
CA ASN A 22 -11.25 -6.44 13.76
C ASN A 22 -12.63 -6.15 13.11
N THR A 23 -13.55 -5.49 13.83
CA THR A 23 -14.88 -5.08 13.32
C THR A 23 -15.12 -3.59 13.37
N ASN A 24 -14.17 -2.80 13.88
CA ASN A 24 -14.41 -1.39 14.13
C ASN A 24 -14.46 -0.58 12.82
N GLY A 25 -14.04 -1.17 11.69
CA GLY A 25 -14.07 -0.54 10.37
C GLY A 25 -12.95 0.49 10.18
N ALA A 26 -11.99 0.53 11.11
CA ALA A 26 -10.79 1.33 11.01
C ALA A 26 -9.68 0.50 10.35
N THR A 27 -8.80 1.16 9.61
CA THR A 27 -7.57 0.50 9.15
C THR A 27 -6.67 0.23 10.35
N SER A 28 -6.08 -0.95 10.41
CA SER A 28 -5.06 -1.26 11.44
C SER A 28 -3.78 -1.82 10.81
N SER A 29 -3.84 -2.27 9.55
CA SER A 29 -2.65 -2.57 8.76
C SER A 29 -2.87 -2.39 7.26
N ILE A 30 -1.80 -2.13 6.52
CA ILE A 30 -1.78 -2.20 5.06
C ILE A 30 -0.87 -3.35 4.65
N THR A 31 -1.41 -4.29 3.88
CA THR A 31 -0.65 -5.43 3.34
C THR A 31 -0.11 -5.10 1.97
N TYR A 32 1.21 -5.16 1.82
CA TYR A 32 1.88 -5.19 0.53
C TYR A 32 2.01 -6.65 0.06
N LEU A 33 1.45 -6.94 -1.12
CA LEU A 33 1.64 -8.20 -1.83
C LEU A 33 2.67 -8.00 -2.95
N ASP A 34 3.78 -8.71 -2.88
CA ASP A 34 4.88 -8.64 -3.84
C ASP A 34 4.56 -9.38 -5.17
N GLU A 35 5.52 -9.41 -6.10
CA GLU A 35 5.39 -10.10 -7.40
C GLU A 35 5.47 -11.63 -7.33
N ARG A 36 5.94 -12.17 -6.21
CA ARG A 36 6.15 -13.61 -5.95
C ARG A 36 5.05 -14.19 -5.06
N GLY A 37 4.12 -13.35 -4.59
CA GLY A 37 3.04 -13.71 -3.68
C GLY A 37 3.41 -13.62 -2.20
N GLY A 38 4.58 -13.07 -1.86
CA GLY A 38 4.94 -12.73 -0.49
C GLY A 38 4.15 -11.53 0.02
N GLU A 39 3.81 -11.57 1.30
CA GLU A 39 3.04 -10.52 1.97
C GLU A 39 3.87 -9.87 3.08
N VAL A 40 3.80 -8.54 3.13
CA VAL A 40 4.40 -7.74 4.20
C VAL A 40 3.32 -6.83 4.77
N ASN A 41 3.08 -6.95 6.07
CA ASN A 41 2.10 -6.13 6.78
C ASN A 41 2.77 -4.89 7.38
N TYR A 42 2.19 -3.73 7.10
CA TYR A 42 2.56 -2.45 7.68
C TYR A 42 1.50 -2.05 8.71
N PRO A 43 1.78 -2.11 10.02
CA PRO A 43 0.87 -1.60 11.04
C PRO A 43 0.59 -0.11 10.82
N VAL A 44 -0.66 0.28 11.01
CA VAL A 44 -1.08 1.68 10.95
C VAL A 44 -1.73 2.04 12.27
N ASP A 45 -1.31 3.17 12.83
CA ASP A 45 -1.89 3.75 14.04
C ASP A 45 -2.73 4.98 13.65
N ASP A 46 -4.01 4.98 14.03
CA ASP A 46 -4.90 6.14 13.89
C ASP A 46 -4.86 6.96 15.17
N GLN A 47 -4.16 8.10 15.13
CA GLN A 47 -4.12 9.05 16.22
C GLN A 47 -4.98 10.28 15.89
N ASN A 48 -6.30 10.14 16.09
CA ASN A 48 -7.30 11.19 15.87
C ASN A 48 -7.34 11.73 14.43
N GLY A 49 -7.37 10.84 13.43
CA GLY A 49 -7.38 11.17 12.01
C GLY A 49 -5.99 11.47 11.45
N THR A 50 -4.94 11.16 12.20
CA THR A 50 -3.55 11.16 11.71
C THR A 50 -3.07 9.72 11.65
N TRP A 51 -2.95 9.21 10.42
CA TRP A 51 -2.52 7.85 10.16
C TRP A 51 -1.00 7.76 10.09
N THR A 52 -0.42 7.00 11.01
CA THR A 52 1.02 6.76 11.07
C THR A 52 1.34 5.33 10.73
N VAL A 53 2.03 5.12 9.61
CA VAL A 53 2.48 3.78 9.19
C VAL A 53 3.81 3.46 9.87
N THR A 54 3.88 2.33 10.56
CA THR A 54 5.11 1.87 11.21
C THR A 54 5.78 0.79 10.33
N PRO A 55 7.07 0.94 9.98
CA PRO A 55 7.80 -0.10 9.28
C PRO A 55 7.86 -1.41 10.10
N PRO A 56 7.65 -2.58 9.47
CA PRO A 56 7.79 -3.85 10.17
C PRO A 56 9.24 -4.08 10.61
N GLN A 57 9.41 -4.67 11.80
CA GLN A 57 10.76 -4.91 12.34
C GLN A 57 11.57 -5.83 11.42
N GLY A 58 12.82 -5.44 11.15
CA GLY A 58 13.72 -6.20 10.28
C GLY A 58 13.60 -5.87 8.79
N TYR A 59 12.61 -5.08 8.39
CA TYR A 59 12.52 -4.48 7.06
C TYR A 59 12.94 -3.01 7.15
N PHE A 60 13.78 -2.58 6.21
CA PHE A 60 14.20 -1.17 6.08
C PHE A 60 13.27 -0.38 5.16
N ASP A 61 12.19 -1.01 4.72
CA ASP A 61 11.25 -0.46 3.78
C ASP A 61 10.24 0.42 4.50
N THR A 62 9.89 1.55 3.90
CA THR A 62 8.95 2.51 4.47
C THR A 62 7.79 2.73 3.52
N LEU A 63 6.57 2.58 4.02
CA LEU A 63 5.34 2.92 3.31
C LEU A 63 4.85 4.30 3.75
N ALA A 64 4.68 5.21 2.81
CA ALA A 64 4.11 6.54 3.01
C ALA A 64 2.79 6.67 2.23
N LEU A 65 1.78 7.27 2.84
CA LEU A 65 0.45 7.45 2.24
C LEU A 65 0.31 8.86 1.65
N ASP A 66 -0.54 9.01 0.63
CA ASP A 66 -0.90 10.29 -0.02
C ASP A 66 0.28 11.20 -0.36
N THR A 67 1.35 10.60 -0.88
CA THR A 67 2.66 11.24 -1.04
C THR A 67 2.71 12.36 -2.09
N GLN A 68 2.03 12.20 -3.24
CA GLN A 68 1.97 13.23 -4.29
C GLN A 68 0.54 13.68 -4.59
N ALA A 69 -0.43 12.81 -4.36
CA ALA A 69 -1.84 13.04 -4.54
C ALA A 69 -2.63 12.09 -3.63
N SER A 70 -3.88 12.45 -3.34
CA SER A 70 -4.79 11.57 -2.61
C SER A 70 -4.99 10.25 -3.37
N GLY A 71 -4.84 9.14 -2.65
CA GLY A 71 -4.85 7.78 -3.18
C GLY A 71 -3.51 7.32 -3.75
N GLN A 72 -2.45 8.15 -3.70
CA GLN A 72 -1.11 7.76 -4.16
C GLN A 72 -0.17 7.47 -3.00
N HIS A 73 0.19 6.20 -2.84
CA HIS A 73 1.01 5.71 -1.74
C HIS A 73 2.37 5.26 -2.28
N THR A 74 3.45 5.53 -1.56
CA THR A 74 4.81 5.17 -1.98
C THR A 74 5.43 4.21 -0.98
N LEU A 75 5.79 3.02 -1.46
CA LEU A 75 6.67 2.08 -0.77
C LEU A 75 8.11 2.35 -1.21
N THR A 76 8.98 2.69 -0.27
CA THR A 76 10.42 2.90 -0.52
C THR A 76 11.18 1.75 0.10
N PHE A 77 11.94 1.03 -0.72
CA PHE A 77 12.79 -0.07 -0.27
C PHE A 77 14.11 0.43 0.30
N GLY A 78 14.78 -0.40 1.10
CA GLY A 78 16.08 -0.05 1.70
C GLY A 78 17.20 0.29 0.69
N ASP A 79 17.08 -0.14 -0.57
CA ASP A 79 18.00 0.21 -1.66
C ASP A 79 17.63 1.52 -2.39
N GLY A 80 16.55 2.16 -1.97
CA GLY A 80 16.03 3.41 -2.52
C GLY A 80 15.10 3.26 -3.72
N ILE A 81 14.82 2.04 -4.17
CA ILE A 81 13.76 1.81 -5.17
C ILE A 81 12.42 2.22 -4.57
N ARG A 82 11.58 2.87 -5.37
CA ARG A 82 10.25 3.34 -4.97
C ARG A 82 9.18 2.71 -5.84
N TYR A 83 8.23 2.04 -5.19
CA TYR A 83 7.00 1.58 -5.81
C TYR A 83 5.88 2.53 -5.45
N ILE A 84 5.24 3.08 -6.47
CA ILE A 84 4.13 4.01 -6.34
C ILE A 84 2.86 3.23 -6.62
N PHE A 85 1.92 3.25 -5.69
CA PHE A 85 0.62 2.62 -5.77
C PHE A 85 -0.46 3.68 -5.87
N ASP A 86 -1.47 3.42 -6.70
CA ASP A 86 -2.61 4.31 -6.93
C ASP A 86 -3.91 3.57 -6.61
N ALA A 87 -4.68 4.12 -5.69
CA ALA A 87 -6.02 3.69 -5.30
C ALA A 87 -7.13 4.36 -6.14
N GLN A 88 -6.78 5.12 -7.17
CA GLN A 88 -7.69 5.90 -8.01
C GLN A 88 -8.54 6.88 -7.18
N SER A 89 -7.89 7.58 -6.23
CA SER A 89 -8.53 8.46 -5.24
C SER A 89 -9.47 7.75 -4.26
N ALA A 90 -9.51 6.42 -4.24
CA ALA A 90 -10.14 5.69 -3.15
C ALA A 90 -9.33 5.88 -1.87
N ASP A 91 -10.06 6.00 -0.77
CA ASP A 91 -9.48 6.22 0.54
C ASP A 91 -8.93 4.90 1.10
N ILE A 92 -7.59 4.84 1.23
CA ILE A 92 -6.92 3.65 1.77
C ILE A 92 -7.12 3.49 3.28
N GLU A 93 -7.74 4.46 3.93
CA GLU A 93 -8.16 4.38 5.34
C GLU A 93 -9.41 3.51 5.52
N ILE A 94 -10.12 3.20 4.42
CA ILE A 94 -11.25 2.28 4.42
C ILE A 94 -10.73 0.84 4.25
N PRO A 95 -11.08 -0.09 5.15
CA PRO A 95 -10.74 -1.50 5.00
C PRO A 95 -11.19 -2.07 3.64
N ASP A 96 -10.43 -3.03 3.12
CA ASP A 96 -10.57 -3.62 1.78
C ASP A 96 -10.28 -2.69 0.59
N THR A 97 -9.95 -1.42 0.80
CA THR A 97 -9.44 -0.55 -0.27
C THR A 97 -8.14 -1.12 -0.84
N ARG A 98 -8.03 -1.09 -2.17
CA ARG A 98 -6.89 -1.65 -2.92
C ARG A 98 -6.20 -0.55 -3.72
N ALA A 99 -4.89 -0.43 -3.56
CA ALA A 99 -4.06 0.39 -4.43
C ALA A 99 -3.21 -0.49 -5.36
N ARG A 100 -3.18 -0.15 -6.64
CA ARG A 100 -2.45 -0.92 -7.67
C ARG A 100 -1.15 -0.22 -8.01
N LEU A 101 -0.13 -1.00 -8.38
CA LEU A 101 1.16 -0.42 -8.78
C LEU A 101 0.98 0.46 -10.02
N SER A 102 1.29 1.75 -9.91
CA SER A 102 1.20 2.74 -10.98
C SER A 102 2.58 3.16 -11.51
N ALA A 103 3.64 3.07 -10.70
CA ALA A 103 4.99 3.31 -11.19
C ALA A 103 6.06 2.63 -10.34
N ILE A 104 7.20 2.36 -10.97
CA ILE A 104 8.45 2.00 -10.30
C ILE A 104 9.47 3.08 -10.64
N GLN A 105 10.17 3.59 -9.63
CA GLN A 105 11.21 4.59 -9.78
C GLN A 105 12.48 4.16 -9.06
N ASP A 106 13.62 4.23 -9.73
CA ASP A 106 14.91 3.96 -9.11
C ASP A 106 15.49 5.20 -8.38
N PRO A 107 16.57 5.04 -7.60
CA PRO A 107 17.24 6.17 -6.93
C PRO A 107 17.84 7.21 -7.89
N PHE A 108 18.10 6.82 -9.15
CA PHE A 108 18.74 7.67 -10.16
C PHE A 108 17.73 8.47 -10.99
N GLY A 109 16.42 8.27 -10.75
CA GLY A 109 15.34 8.97 -11.41
C GLY A 109 14.76 8.26 -12.63
N ASN A 110 15.25 7.07 -12.99
CA ASN A 110 14.62 6.26 -14.03
C ASN A 110 13.25 5.78 -13.53
N ARG A 111 12.25 5.84 -14.40
CA ARG A 111 10.86 5.55 -14.05
C ARG A 111 10.19 4.72 -15.13
N ILE A 112 9.39 3.76 -14.68
CA ILE A 112 8.50 2.94 -15.49
C ILE A 112 7.08 3.18 -14.98
N ASP A 113 6.17 3.55 -15.87
CA ASP A 113 4.78 3.85 -15.58
C ASP A 113 3.85 2.72 -16.07
N PHE A 114 2.95 2.31 -15.19
CA PHE A 114 1.95 1.27 -15.41
C PHE A 114 0.57 1.91 -15.52
N GLN A 115 -0.14 1.60 -16.60
CA GLN A 115 -1.50 2.07 -16.81
C GLN A 115 -2.45 0.88 -16.92
N TYR A 116 -3.69 1.08 -16.51
CA TYR A 116 -4.72 0.05 -16.54
C TYR A 116 -5.95 0.55 -17.30
N ASP A 117 -6.59 -0.34 -18.04
CA ASP A 117 -7.91 -0.05 -18.61
C ASP A 117 -9.00 -0.05 -17.53
N SER A 118 -10.22 0.31 -17.91
CA SER A 118 -11.39 0.29 -17.02
C SER A 118 -11.77 -1.10 -16.50
N ASN A 119 -11.30 -2.15 -17.17
CA ASN A 119 -11.51 -3.54 -16.75
C ASN A 119 -10.41 -4.00 -15.78
N GLY A 120 -9.42 -3.13 -15.51
CA GLY A 120 -8.30 -3.41 -14.65
C GLY A 120 -7.18 -4.23 -15.30
N ASN A 121 -7.17 -4.36 -16.63
CA ASN A 121 -6.08 -4.99 -17.36
C ASN A 121 -4.95 -3.99 -17.58
N LEU A 122 -3.72 -4.47 -17.53
CA LEU A 122 -2.55 -3.65 -17.83
C LEU A 122 -2.56 -3.27 -19.32
N ILE A 123 -2.53 -1.98 -19.62
CA ILE A 123 -2.31 -1.44 -20.97
C ILE A 123 -0.80 -1.14 -21.17
N PRO A 124 -0.33 -0.84 -22.39
CA PRO A 124 1.09 -0.75 -22.69
C PRO A 124 1.86 0.15 -21.71
N ILE A 125 2.93 -0.41 -21.17
CA ILE A 125 3.85 0.23 -20.24
C ILE A 125 4.65 1.29 -21.01
N ARG A 126 4.75 2.50 -20.46
CA ARG A 126 5.66 3.54 -20.96
C ARG A 126 6.81 3.68 -19.98
N ASP A 127 8.02 3.75 -20.50
CA ASP A 127 9.17 4.22 -19.73
C ASP A 127 9.38 5.73 -19.99
N ASN A 128 10.29 6.33 -19.22
CA ASN A 128 10.74 7.71 -19.42
C ASN A 128 11.32 7.96 -20.83
N SER A 129 11.81 6.93 -21.52
CA SER A 129 12.46 7.05 -22.83
C SER A 129 11.48 7.11 -24.01
N GLY A 130 10.20 6.75 -23.79
CA GLY A 130 9.09 6.96 -24.74
C GLY A 130 8.55 5.72 -25.40
#